data_AF-A0A4Y2ELP6-F1
#
_entry.id   AF-A0A4Y2ELP6-F1
#
_cell.length_a   1.000
_cell.length_b   1.000
_cell.length_c   1.000
_cell.angle_alpha   90.00
_cell.angle_beta   90.00
_cell.angle_gamma   90.00
#
_symmetry.space_group_name_H-M   'P 1'
#
loop_
_entity.id
_entity.type
_entity.pdbx_description
1 polymer ?
#
loop_
_entity_poly.entity_id
_entity_poly.type
_entity_poly.pdbx_seq_one_letter_code
_entity_poly.pdbx_strand_id
1 'polypeptide(L)'
;MYRGKVLLATKWQERWNNSKGSWTKKFFKEVKFSRLYGDFYYNQVLTSHGVFGVVQNRVFGKEGGCPCGEQLETSEHILLKCKIWGKERDDWPKCWLQKDISDLVFYSPFKKGSIDILKKLMSSSLAS
;
A
#
# COMPACT_ATOMS: atom_id res chain seq x y z
N MET A 1 13.54 -27.45 20.61
CA MET A 1 13.48 -26.03 20.17
C MET A 1 12.26 -25.68 19.30
N TYR A 2 11.55 -26.64 18.69
CA TYR A 2 10.47 -26.40 17.71
C TYR A 2 9.11 -25.93 18.30
N ARG A 3 8.75 -26.41 19.50
CA ARG A 3 7.46 -26.10 20.16
C ARG A 3 7.25 -24.62 20.48
N GLY A 4 8.31 -23.90 20.87
CA GLY A 4 8.21 -22.48 21.25
C GLY A 4 7.89 -21.57 20.06
N LYS A 5 8.51 -21.81 18.89
CA LYS A 5 8.25 -21.03 17.67
C LYS A 5 6.82 -21.24 17.16
N VAL A 6 6.31 -22.47 17.21
CA VAL A 6 4.94 -22.78 16.81
C VAL A 6 3.94 -22.08 17.73
N LEU A 7 4.11 -22.19 19.05
CA LEU A 7 3.23 -21.52 20.01
C LEU A 7 3.24 -19.99 19.83
N LEU A 8 4.42 -19.41 19.58
CA LEU A 8 4.55 -17.98 19.33
C LEU A 8 3.83 -17.57 18.04
N ALA A 9 4.00 -18.32 16.95
CA ALA A 9 3.32 -18.06 15.68
C ALA A 9 1.79 -18.12 15.84
N THR A 10 1.26 -19.11 16.56
CA THR A 10 -0.18 -19.24 16.83
C THR A 10 -0.72 -18.04 17.59
N LYS A 11 -0.05 -17.64 18.69
CA LYS A 11 -0.48 -16.46 19.48
C LYS A 11 -0.42 -15.17 18.66
N TRP A 12 0.61 -15.02 17.83
CA TRP A 12 0.71 -13.87 16.92
C TRP A 12 -0.36 -13.90 15.84
N GLN A 13 -0.66 -15.06 15.27
CA GLN A 13 -1.71 -15.22 14.28
C GLN A 13 -3.08 -14.88 14.85
N GLU A 14 -3.38 -15.30 16.08
CA GLU A 14 -4.63 -14.96 16.77
C GLU A 14 -4.79 -13.45 16.96
N ARG A 15 -3.75 -12.77 17.43
CA ARG A 15 -3.73 -11.30 17.54
C ARG A 15 -3.86 -10.64 16.17
N TRP A 16 -3.19 -11.19 15.16
CA TRP A 16 -3.25 -10.69 13.82
C TRP A 16 -4.67 -10.77 13.26
N ASN A 17 -5.33 -11.92 13.35
CA ASN A 17 -6.70 -12.13 12.90
C ASN A 17 -7.67 -11.11 13.51
N ASN A 18 -7.47 -10.74 14.79
CA ASN A 18 -8.33 -9.80 15.52
C ASN A 18 -7.92 -8.31 15.40
N SER A 19 -6.85 -7.97 14.68
CA SER A 19 -6.38 -6.58 14.54
C SER A 19 -7.22 -5.72 13.58
N LYS A 20 -7.14 -4.38 13.71
CA LYS A 20 -7.87 -3.40 12.87
C LYS A 20 -7.19 -3.08 11.51
N GLY A 21 -6.07 -3.73 11.17
CA GLY A 21 -5.25 -3.43 9.99
C GLY A 21 -5.78 -4.04 8.68
N SER A 22 -7.02 -3.75 8.30
CA SER A 22 -7.69 -4.36 7.13
C SER A 22 -6.89 -4.23 5.83
N TRP A 23 -6.20 -3.10 5.63
CA TRP A 23 -5.35 -2.89 4.45
C TRP A 23 -4.15 -3.84 4.41
N THR A 24 -3.29 -3.81 5.44
CA THR A 24 -2.10 -4.67 5.50
C THR A 24 -2.45 -6.17 5.50
N LYS A 25 -3.62 -6.53 6.04
CA LYS A 25 -4.17 -7.89 5.98
C LYS A 25 -4.48 -8.39 4.58
N LYS A 26 -4.75 -7.51 3.61
CA LYS A 26 -4.92 -7.91 2.20
C LYS A 26 -3.66 -8.64 1.70
N PHE A 27 -2.48 -8.16 2.08
CA PHE A 27 -1.17 -8.69 1.64
C PHE A 27 -0.62 -9.79 2.55
N PHE A 28 -0.79 -9.64 3.86
CA PHE A 28 -0.20 -10.53 4.86
C PHE A 28 -1.30 -11.21 5.65
N LYS A 29 -1.86 -12.30 5.12
CA LYS A 29 -2.91 -13.06 5.82
C LYS A 29 -2.35 -13.91 6.96
N GLU A 30 -1.12 -14.38 6.79
CA GLU A 30 -0.42 -15.25 7.73
C GLU A 30 0.80 -14.57 8.34
N VAL A 31 1.04 -14.82 9.62
CA VAL A 31 2.26 -14.42 10.31
C VAL A 31 3.41 -15.27 9.81
N LYS A 32 4.46 -14.60 9.34
CA LYS A 32 5.70 -15.24 8.87
C LYS A 32 6.89 -14.65 9.61
N PHE A 33 7.86 -15.48 9.94
CA PHE A 33 9.14 -15.04 10.52
C PHE A 33 10.16 -14.57 9.46
N SER A 34 9.85 -14.78 8.18
CA SER A 34 10.66 -14.26 7.08
C SER A 34 10.67 -12.74 7.09
N ARG A 35 11.85 -12.15 6.95
CA ARG A 35 11.98 -10.69 6.84
C ARG A 35 11.32 -10.20 5.56
N LEU A 36 10.53 -9.14 5.68
CA LEU A 36 10.03 -8.38 4.54
C LEU A 36 11.06 -7.31 4.15
N TYR A 37 11.50 -7.33 2.90
CA TYR A 37 12.39 -6.31 2.34
C TYR A 37 11.56 -5.20 1.68
N GLY A 38 11.52 -4.06 2.34
CA GLY A 38 10.86 -2.86 1.85
C GLY A 38 11.74 -1.63 1.99
N ASP A 39 11.51 -0.66 1.12
CA ASP A 39 12.05 0.69 1.23
C ASP A 39 10.96 1.65 1.75
N PHE A 40 11.32 2.91 1.93
CA PHE A 40 10.41 3.94 2.42
C PHE A 40 9.11 4.01 1.61
N TYR A 41 9.19 4.07 0.28
CA TYR A 41 8.05 4.21 -0.61
C TYR A 41 7.20 2.94 -0.64
N TYR A 42 7.83 1.78 -0.77
CA TYR A 42 7.14 0.51 -0.79
C TYR A 42 6.38 0.22 0.53
N ASN A 43 6.97 0.61 1.66
CA ASN A 43 6.31 0.49 2.95
C ASN A 43 5.06 1.38 3.05
N GLN A 44 5.02 2.55 2.39
CA GLN A 44 3.80 3.37 2.31
C GLN A 44 2.68 2.65 1.55
N VAL A 45 3.00 1.94 0.44
CA VAL A 45 2.03 1.12 -0.29
C VAL A 45 1.41 0.04 0.61
N LEU A 46 2.26 -0.73 1.30
CA LEU A 46 1.84 -1.86 2.12
C LEU A 46 1.03 -1.47 3.35
N THR A 47 1.23 -0.25 3.84
CA THR A 47 0.53 0.27 5.02
C THR A 47 -0.64 1.19 4.64
N SER A 48 -0.70 1.67 3.40
CA SER A 48 -1.62 2.76 2.99
C SER A 48 -1.49 3.99 3.87
N HIS A 49 -0.29 4.28 4.35
CA HIS A 49 0.00 5.41 5.25
C HIS A 49 0.74 6.53 4.53
N GLY A 50 1.03 7.61 5.26
CA GLY A 50 1.95 8.67 4.84
C GLY A 50 1.27 9.73 3.97
N VAL A 51 1.73 9.84 2.72
CA VAL A 51 1.42 10.96 1.82
C VAL A 51 -0.03 10.99 1.33
N PHE A 52 -0.75 9.87 1.39
CA PHE A 52 -2.13 9.82 0.89
C PHE A 52 -3.05 10.81 1.61
N GLY A 53 -3.77 11.62 0.84
CA GLY A 53 -4.66 12.67 1.34
C GLY A 53 -5.64 12.19 2.41
N VAL A 54 -6.18 10.97 2.34
CA VAL A 54 -7.06 10.44 3.41
C VAL A 54 -6.36 10.33 4.78
N VAL A 55 -5.06 10.02 4.78
CA VAL A 55 -4.25 9.94 5.99
C VAL A 55 -3.86 11.35 6.43
N GLN A 56 -3.49 12.21 5.49
CA GLN A 56 -3.17 13.60 5.79
C GLN A 56 -4.37 14.36 6.39
N ASN A 57 -5.59 14.14 5.87
CA ASN A 57 -6.82 14.69 6.42
C ASN A 57 -7.07 14.19 7.84
N ARG A 58 -7.00 12.86 8.04
CA ARG A 58 -7.26 12.26 9.36
C ARG A 58 -6.27 12.70 10.44
N VAL A 59 -4.99 12.84 10.10
CA VAL A 59 -3.92 13.10 11.08
C VAL A 59 -3.64 14.60 11.23
N PHE A 60 -3.73 15.37 10.15
CA PHE A 60 -3.32 16.79 10.13
C PHE A 60 -4.45 17.75 9.71
N GLY A 61 -5.66 17.27 9.43
CA GLY A 61 -6.79 18.13 9.05
C GLY A 61 -6.70 18.73 7.63
N LYS A 62 -5.76 18.26 6.80
CA LYS A 62 -5.59 18.72 5.41
C LYS A 62 -6.74 18.27 4.50
N GLU A 63 -6.81 18.78 3.27
CA GLU A 63 -7.75 18.24 2.27
C GLU A 63 -7.43 16.77 1.95
N GLY A 64 -8.46 15.92 1.96
CA GLY A 64 -8.32 14.48 1.72
C GLY A 64 -8.70 14.03 0.30
N GLY A 65 -9.19 14.95 -0.52
CA GLY A 65 -9.56 14.71 -1.92
C GLY A 65 -8.33 14.48 -2.79
N CYS A 66 -8.46 13.63 -3.81
CA CYS A 66 -7.42 13.52 -4.82
C CYS A 66 -7.53 14.72 -5.77
N PRO A 67 -6.40 15.34 -6.20
CA PRO A 67 -6.40 16.41 -7.20
C PRO A 67 -7.06 16.06 -8.54
N CYS A 68 -7.33 14.78 -8.81
CA CYS A 68 -8.05 14.33 -10.00
C CYS A 68 -9.56 14.71 -9.99
N GLY A 69 -10.09 15.08 -8.81
CA GLY A 69 -11.48 15.50 -8.57
C GLY A 69 -12.50 14.37 -8.46
N GLU A 70 -12.10 13.10 -8.56
CA GLU A 70 -13.06 11.98 -8.66
C GLU A 70 -13.37 11.31 -7.32
N GLN A 71 -12.36 11.16 -6.46
CA GLN A 71 -12.45 10.38 -5.22
C GLN A 71 -11.50 10.92 -4.15
N LEU A 72 -11.66 10.42 -2.93
CA LEU A 72 -10.66 10.60 -1.87
C LEU A 72 -9.31 10.00 -2.28
N GLU A 73 -8.23 10.65 -1.87
CA GLU A 73 -6.88 10.24 -2.18
C GLU A 73 -6.45 9.05 -1.30
N THR A 74 -6.97 7.88 -1.64
CA THR A 74 -6.58 6.60 -1.06
C THR A 74 -5.42 5.97 -1.82
N SER A 75 -4.68 5.07 -1.19
CA SER A 75 -3.63 4.27 -1.85
C SER A 75 -4.18 3.47 -3.03
N GLU A 76 -5.36 2.85 -2.88
CA GLU A 76 -6.01 2.11 -3.96
C GLU A 76 -6.39 3.02 -5.14
N HIS A 77 -6.94 4.21 -4.86
CA HIS A 77 -7.25 5.18 -5.90
C HIS A 77 -5.97 5.63 -6.63
N ILE A 78 -4.98 6.13 -5.89
CA ILE A 78 -3.72 6.64 -6.47
C ILE A 78 -3.04 5.57 -7.34
N LEU A 79 -2.90 4.35 -6.80
CA LEU A 79 -2.17 3.30 -7.49
C LEU A 79 -2.97 2.71 -8.65
N LEU A 80 -4.25 2.41 -8.49
CA LEU A 80 -4.99 1.60 -9.48
C LEU A 80 -5.96 2.39 -10.36
N LYS A 81 -6.49 3.53 -9.92
CA LYS A 81 -7.67 4.16 -10.54
C LYS A 81 -7.43 5.58 -11.04
N CYS A 82 -6.57 6.34 -10.36
CA CYS A 82 -6.42 7.78 -10.55
C CYS A 82 -5.87 8.11 -11.94
N LYS A 83 -6.64 8.81 -12.77
CA LYS A 83 -6.26 9.18 -14.14
C LYS A 83 -4.95 9.96 -14.26
N ILE A 84 -4.56 10.72 -13.22
CA ILE A 84 -3.30 11.49 -13.20
C ILE A 84 -2.09 10.57 -13.42
N TRP A 85 -2.14 9.38 -12.83
CA TRP A 85 -1.05 8.40 -12.86
C TRP A 85 -1.19 7.38 -13.99
N GLY A 86 -1.96 7.68 -15.04
CA GLY A 86 -2.18 6.78 -16.16
C GLY A 86 -0.88 6.37 -16.84
N LYS A 87 0.00 7.34 -17.11
CA LYS A 87 1.27 7.11 -17.82
C LYS A 87 2.23 6.19 -17.05
N GLU A 88 2.27 6.30 -15.73
CA GLU A 88 3.09 5.45 -14.86
C GLU A 88 2.63 3.99 -14.85
N ARG A 89 1.45 3.71 -15.41
CA ARG A 89 0.87 2.36 -15.54
C ARG A 89 0.98 1.78 -16.94
N ASP A 90 1.49 2.53 -17.92
CA ASP A 90 1.64 2.05 -19.30
C ASP A 90 2.59 0.82 -19.36
N ASP A 91 3.60 0.79 -18.49
CA ASP A 91 4.57 -0.32 -18.38
C ASP A 91 4.08 -1.48 -17.49
N TRP A 92 2.86 -1.41 -16.94
CA TRP A 92 2.35 -2.48 -16.07
C TRP A 92 1.84 -3.68 -16.91
N PRO A 93 1.81 -4.90 -16.36
CA PRO A 93 1.35 -6.08 -17.10
C PRO A 93 -0.06 -5.91 -17.63
N LYS A 94 -0.33 -6.28 -18.89
CA LYS A 94 -1.65 -6.10 -19.54
C LYS A 94 -2.86 -6.58 -18.72
N CYS A 95 -2.69 -7.58 -17.84
CA CYS A 95 -3.76 -8.11 -16.98
C CYS A 95 -3.85 -7.44 -15.58
N TRP A 96 -3.11 -6.37 -15.31
CA TRP A 96 -3.07 -5.75 -13.98
C TRP A 96 -4.44 -5.21 -13.56
N LEU A 97 -5.22 -4.69 -14.50
CA LEU A 97 -6.57 -4.18 -14.27
C LEU A 97 -7.56 -5.23 -13.72
N GLN A 98 -7.25 -6.52 -13.91
CA GLN A 98 -8.10 -7.64 -13.50
C GLN A 98 -7.66 -8.25 -12.18
N LYS A 99 -6.55 -7.77 -11.59
CA LYS A 99 -5.95 -8.30 -10.38
C LYS A 99 -6.23 -7.42 -9.18
N ASP A 100 -6.39 -8.03 -8.01
CA ASP A 100 -6.46 -7.28 -6.77
C ASP A 100 -5.08 -6.70 -6.43
N ILE A 101 -5.04 -5.59 -5.69
CA ILE A 101 -3.78 -5.00 -5.24
C ILE A 101 -2.92 -5.99 -4.46
N SER A 102 -3.55 -6.95 -3.76
CA SER A 102 -2.83 -8.00 -3.04
C SER A 102 -2.03 -8.93 -3.93
N ASP A 103 -2.47 -9.17 -5.17
CA ASP A 103 -1.76 -9.97 -6.15
C ASP A 103 -0.63 -9.17 -6.83
N LEU A 104 -0.77 -7.85 -6.88
CA LEU A 104 0.14 -6.97 -7.62
C LEU A 104 1.32 -6.48 -6.78
N VAL A 105 1.14 -6.26 -5.48
CA VAL A 105 2.15 -5.55 -4.66
C VAL A 105 3.52 -6.25 -4.63
N PHE A 106 3.54 -7.57 -4.79
CA PHE A 106 4.77 -8.37 -4.80
C PHE A 106 5.36 -8.55 -6.21
N TYR A 107 4.67 -8.11 -7.25
CA TYR A 107 5.14 -8.19 -8.63
C TYR A 107 6.10 -7.03 -8.94
N SER A 108 7.32 -7.36 -9.39
CA SER A 108 8.42 -6.37 -9.47
C SER A 108 8.12 -5.13 -10.34
N PRO A 109 7.56 -5.25 -11.55
CA PRO A 109 7.17 -4.07 -12.34
C PRO A 109 6.13 -3.19 -11.64
N PHE A 110 5.12 -3.77 -10.98
CA PHE A 110 4.13 -3.02 -10.21
C PHE A 110 4.78 -2.32 -9.01
N LYS A 111 5.64 -3.02 -8.28
CA LYS A 111 6.42 -2.43 -7.19
C LYS A 111 7.24 -1.23 -7.68
N LYS A 112 7.90 -1.33 -8.83
CA LYS A 112 8.67 -0.21 -9.40
C LYS A 112 7.76 0.97 -9.75
N GLY A 113 6.67 0.74 -10.50
CA GLY A 113 5.74 1.79 -10.89
C GLY A 113 5.06 2.48 -9.71
N SER A 114 4.66 1.71 -8.68
CA SER A 114 4.07 2.27 -7.45
C SER A 114 5.05 3.15 -6.67
N ILE A 115 6.34 2.78 -6.61
CA ILE A 115 7.39 3.60 -6.02
C ILE A 115 7.57 4.91 -6.82
N ASP A 116 7.56 4.85 -8.15
CA ASP A 116 7.73 6.04 -9.00
C ASP A 116 6.55 7.01 -8.84
N ILE A 117 5.31 6.50 -8.76
CA ILE A 117 4.12 7.29 -8.42
C ILE A 117 4.29 7.98 -7.06
N LEU A 118 4.70 7.24 -6.01
CA LEU A 118 4.87 7.79 -4.66
C LEU A 118 5.98 8.83 -4.56
N LYS A 119 7.08 8.67 -5.30
CA LYS A 119 8.13 9.68 -5.40
C LYS A 119 7.59 10.99 -5.95
N LYS A 120 6.83 10.92 -7.04
CA LYS A 120 6.22 12.10 -7.66
C LYS A 120 5.18 12.73 -6.73
N LEU A 121 4.30 11.92 -6.14
CA LEU A 121 3.28 12.37 -5.20
C LEU A 121 3.88 13.11 -4.00
N MET A 122 4.91 12.55 -3.36
CA MET A 122 5.58 13.24 -2.24
C MET A 122 6.30 14.51 -2.67
N SER A 123 6.89 14.54 -3.86
CA SER A 123 7.53 15.75 -4.39
C SER A 123 6.51 16.86 -4.62
N SER A 124 5.31 16.54 -5.10
CA SER A 124 4.22 17.52 -5.24
C SER A 124 3.65 17.98 -3.91
N SER A 125 3.54 17.09 -2.91
CA SER A 125 2.99 17.44 -1.59
C SER A 125 3.94 18.25 -0.70
N LEU A 126 5.25 18.27 -1.02
CA LEU A 126 6.22 19.14 -0.34
C LEU A 126 6.27 20.55 -0.93
N ALA A 127 5.74 20.72 -2.14
CA ALA A 127 5.67 22.02 -2.82
C ALA A 127 4.36 22.79 -2.53
N SER A 128 3.44 22.19 -1.76
CA SER A 128 2.14 22.74 -1.34
C SER A 128 2.10 23.02 0.16
#